data_AF-A0A838NUJ1-F1
#
_entry.id   AF-A0A838NUJ1-F1
#
_cell.length_a   1.000
_cell.length_b   1.000
_cell.length_c   1.000
_cell.angle_alpha   90.00
_cell.angle_beta   90.00
_cell.angle_gamma   90.00
#
_symmetry.space_group_name_H-M   'P 1'
#
loop_
_entity.id
_entity.type
_entity.pdbx_description
1 polymer ?
#
loop_
_entity_poly.entity_id
_entity_poly.type
_entity_poly.pdbx_seq_one_letter_code
_entity_poly.pdbx_strand_id
1 'polypeptide(L)'
;MSLRKERLERLFAEFLEGVQPRADLAALFRAAVVEVWRAKEADAVALRAARQRQVSDLEARRSKLVAALLDDKIDQETYEAEIRSVRTKLAELAENDIGDVTEADLEVDAVARFAEYVLVNLSRFWSGARPDQKQRLQTVFFPEGIDFSEEKFRTPVNGLIFNDLPNEAPEKPI
;
A
#
# COMPACT_ATOMS: atom_id res chain seq x y z
N MET A 1 -23.97 32.43 -15.40
CA MET A 1 -22.69 33.07 -15.79
C MET A 1 -21.90 32.03 -16.57
N SER A 2 -21.51 32.31 -17.82
CA SER A 2 -20.77 31.34 -18.65
C SER A 2 -19.28 31.61 -18.51
N LEU A 3 -18.56 30.70 -17.85
CA LEU A 3 -17.10 30.77 -17.73
C LEU A 3 -16.47 30.04 -18.90
N ARG A 4 -15.52 30.68 -19.58
CA ARG A 4 -14.75 30.05 -20.65
C ARG A 4 -13.90 28.91 -20.11
N LYS A 5 -13.84 27.80 -20.82
CA LYS A 5 -13.09 26.59 -20.44
C LYS A 5 -11.64 26.93 -20.09
N GLU A 6 -10.99 27.74 -20.91
CA GLU A 6 -9.58 28.12 -20.75
C GLU A 6 -9.32 28.91 -19.46
N ARG A 7 -10.33 29.67 -19.01
CA ARG A 7 -10.27 30.39 -17.74
C ARG A 7 -10.43 29.44 -16.55
N LEU A 8 -11.38 28.50 -16.62
CA LEU A 8 -11.58 27.49 -15.59
C LEU A 8 -10.34 26.60 -15.42
N GLU A 9 -9.76 26.11 -16.52
CA GLU A 9 -8.57 25.26 -16.45
C GLU A 9 -7.35 25.99 -15.88
N ARG A 10 -7.21 27.30 -16.15
CA ARG A 10 -6.15 28.13 -15.57
C ARG A 10 -6.32 28.30 -14.08
N LEU A 11 -7.52 28.68 -13.63
CA LEU A 11 -7.83 28.82 -12.20
C LEU A 11 -7.62 27.50 -11.44
N PHE A 12 -7.89 26.36 -12.10
CA PHE A 12 -7.65 25.06 -11.49
C PHE A 12 -6.16 24.73 -11.38
N ALA A 13 -5.36 25.05 -12.40
CA ALA A 13 -3.91 24.90 -12.33
C ALA A 13 -3.30 25.76 -11.21
N GLU A 14 -3.74 27.00 -11.05
CA GLU A 14 -3.33 27.89 -9.95
C GLU A 14 -3.71 27.29 -8.58
N PHE A 15 -4.92 26.73 -8.45
CA PHE A 15 -5.33 25.99 -7.25
C PHE A 15 -4.43 24.79 -6.97
N LEU A 16 -4.10 24.00 -8.00
CA LEU A 16 -3.21 22.85 -7.86
C LEU A 16 -1.81 23.25 -7.41
N GLU A 17 -1.25 24.35 -7.93
CA GLU A 17 0.04 24.89 -7.45
C GLU A 17 -0.02 25.25 -5.97
N GLY A 18 -1.13 25.85 -5.54
CA GLY A 18 -1.38 26.23 -4.15
C GLY A 18 -1.44 25.03 -3.21
N VAL A 19 -1.98 23.89 -3.65
CA VAL A 19 -2.08 22.69 -2.80
C VAL A 19 -0.88 21.76 -2.87
N GLN A 20 0.03 21.89 -3.84
CA GLN A 20 1.19 21.00 -3.94
C GLN A 20 2.01 20.98 -2.64
N PRO A 21 2.41 19.80 -2.14
CA PRO A 21 3.27 19.72 -0.97
C PRO A 21 4.65 20.28 -1.29
N ARG A 22 5.31 20.79 -0.25
CA ARG A 22 6.73 21.16 -0.36
C ARG A 22 7.57 19.92 -0.66
N ALA A 23 8.63 20.10 -1.44
CA ALA A 23 9.48 19.01 -1.90
C ALA A 23 10.17 18.24 -0.76
N ASP A 24 10.54 18.95 0.32
CA ASP A 24 11.11 18.35 1.52
C ASP A 24 10.11 17.44 2.26
N LEU A 25 8.86 17.90 2.42
CA LEU A 25 7.79 17.11 3.03
C LEU A 25 7.42 15.89 2.17
N ALA A 26 7.31 16.06 0.85
CA ALA A 26 7.04 14.95 -0.07
C ALA A 26 8.15 13.89 -0.05
N ALA A 27 9.42 14.32 0.03
CA ALA A 27 10.56 13.42 0.15
C ALA A 27 10.56 12.64 1.47
N LEU A 28 10.19 13.31 2.58
CA LEU A 28 10.03 12.66 3.89
C LEU A 28 8.92 11.61 3.86
N PHE A 29 7.76 11.95 3.27
CA PHE A 29 6.65 11.02 3.11
C PHE A 29 7.05 9.80 2.28
N ARG A 30 7.75 10.00 1.15
CA ARG A 30 8.30 8.90 0.35
C ARG A 30 9.19 7.98 1.20
N ALA A 31 10.12 8.56 1.96
CA ALA A 31 11.04 7.80 2.79
C ALA A 31 10.27 6.93 3.81
N ALA A 32 9.27 7.49 4.49
CA ALA A 32 8.43 6.75 5.44
C ALA A 32 7.64 5.62 4.77
N VAL A 33 7.05 5.85 3.60
CA VAL A 33 6.31 4.82 2.85
C VAL A 33 7.22 3.67 2.43
N VAL A 34 8.40 3.99 1.88
CA VAL A 34 9.40 2.98 1.48
C VAL A 34 9.87 2.18 2.69
N GLU A 35 10.15 2.83 3.81
CA GLU A 35 10.57 2.16 5.04
C GLU A 35 9.51 1.19 5.55
N VAL A 36 8.26 1.63 5.67
CA VAL A 36 7.14 0.77 6.11
C VAL A 36 6.92 -0.39 5.15
N TRP A 37 7.04 -0.16 3.84
CA TRP A 37 6.92 -1.24 2.86
C TRP A 37 8.01 -2.29 3.03
N ARG A 38 9.28 -1.86 3.10
CA ARG A 38 10.42 -2.76 3.29
C ARG A 38 10.35 -3.54 4.60
N ALA A 39 9.87 -2.91 5.67
CA ALA A 39 9.65 -3.59 6.95
C ALA A 39 8.59 -4.70 6.80
N LYS A 40 7.45 -4.41 6.15
CA LYS A 40 6.41 -5.41 5.88
C LYS A 40 6.88 -6.54 4.98
N GLU A 41 7.68 -6.23 3.97
CA GLU A 41 8.29 -7.22 3.08
C GLU A 41 9.25 -8.13 3.85
N ALA A 42 10.13 -7.56 4.68
CA ALA A 42 11.04 -8.32 5.52
C ALA A 42 10.30 -9.23 6.52
N ASP A 43 9.24 -8.72 7.16
CA ASP A 43 8.39 -9.50 8.07
C ASP A 43 7.69 -10.64 7.34
N ALA A 44 7.16 -10.39 6.14
CA ALA A 44 6.53 -11.41 5.30
C ALA A 44 7.53 -12.50 4.91
N VAL A 45 8.73 -12.12 4.45
CA VAL A 45 9.82 -13.07 4.11
C VAL A 45 10.23 -13.88 5.33
N ALA A 46 10.40 -13.25 6.49
CA ALA A 46 10.77 -13.94 7.73
C ALA A 46 9.69 -14.93 8.17
N LEU A 47 8.41 -14.53 8.10
CA LEU A 47 7.28 -15.39 8.42
C LEU A 47 7.20 -16.60 7.48
N ARG A 48 7.36 -16.39 6.16
CA ARG A 48 7.40 -17.48 5.17
C ARG A 48 8.56 -18.43 5.46
N ALA A 49 9.76 -17.90 5.70
CA ALA A 49 10.93 -18.72 6.01
C ALA A 49 10.74 -19.54 7.29
N ALA A 50 10.14 -18.95 8.34
CA ALA A 50 9.84 -19.66 9.58
C ALA A 50 8.82 -20.78 9.38
N ARG A 51 7.72 -20.53 8.64
CA ARG A 51 6.73 -21.56 8.31
C ARG A 51 7.33 -22.68 7.46
N GLN A 52 8.12 -22.34 6.44
CA GLN A 52 8.77 -23.34 5.58
C GLN A 52 9.71 -24.25 6.38
N ARG A 53 10.44 -23.69 7.36
CA ARG A 53 11.26 -24.49 8.29
C ARG A 53 10.39 -25.42 9.14
N GLN A 54 9.29 -24.94 9.70
CA GLN A 54 8.37 -25.77 10.48
C GLN A 54 7.81 -26.94 9.68
N VAL A 55 7.40 -26.70 8.43
CA VAL A 55 6.95 -27.77 7.51
C VAL A 55 8.08 -28.77 7.29
N SER A 56 9.28 -28.30 6.94
CA SER A 56 10.44 -29.16 6.71
C SER A 56 10.81 -30.01 7.94
N ASP A 57 10.77 -29.43 9.13
CA ASP A 57 11.06 -30.14 10.39
C ASP A 57 10.02 -31.22 10.68
N LEU A 58 8.74 -30.94 10.43
CA LEU A 58 7.64 -31.92 10.59
C LEU A 58 7.75 -33.06 9.58
N GLU A 59 8.12 -32.77 8.34
CA GLU A 59 8.38 -33.79 7.32
C GLU A 59 9.60 -34.65 7.66
N ALA A 60 10.68 -34.03 8.14
CA ALA A 60 11.86 -34.75 8.62
C ALA A 60 11.52 -35.66 9.81
N ARG A 61 10.69 -35.18 10.75
CA ARG A 61 10.20 -36.00 11.87
C ARG A 61 9.34 -37.17 11.37
N ARG A 62 8.45 -36.95 10.40
CA ARG A 62 7.67 -38.02 9.76
C ARG A 62 8.60 -39.10 9.20
N SER A 63 9.63 -38.71 8.44
CA SER A 63 10.59 -39.67 7.86
C SER A 63 11.34 -40.44 8.94
N LYS A 64 11.73 -39.80 10.05
CA LYS A 64 12.36 -40.47 11.20
C LYS A 64 11.43 -41.47 11.89
N LEU A 65 10.15 -41.14 12.06
CA LEU A 65 9.15 -42.05 12.64
C LEU A 65 8.97 -43.30 11.76
N VAL A 66 8.90 -43.12 10.44
CA VAL A 66 8.82 -44.25 9.50
C VAL A 66 10.05 -45.14 9.59
N ALA A 67 11.26 -44.56 9.58
CA ALA A 67 12.50 -45.32 9.72
C ALA A 67 12.57 -46.06 11.07
N ALA A 68 12.15 -45.43 12.17
CA ALA A 68 12.15 -46.05 13.49
C ALA A 68 11.19 -47.25 13.57
N LEU A 69 10.03 -47.18 12.92
CA LEU A 69 9.10 -48.31 12.85
C LEU A 69 9.68 -49.46 12.01
N LEU A 70 10.33 -49.14 10.87
CA LEU A 70 10.97 -50.15 10.01
C LEU A 70 12.16 -50.84 10.70
N ASP A 71 12.85 -50.14 11.58
CA ASP A 71 13.96 -50.66 12.38
C ASP A 71 13.49 -51.35 13.68
N ASP A 72 12.18 -51.55 13.88
CA ASP A 72 11.56 -52.09 15.10
C ASP A 72 11.94 -51.34 16.40
N LYS A 73 12.32 -50.05 16.30
CA LYS A 73 12.69 -49.20 17.44
C LYS A 73 11.49 -48.63 18.19
N ILE A 74 10.32 -48.61 17.55
CA ILE A 74 9.03 -48.21 18.10
C ILE A 74 7.97 -49.20 17.65
N ASP A 75 6.93 -49.40 18.45
CA ASP A 75 5.77 -50.18 18.05
C ASP A 75 4.79 -49.38 17.18
N GLN A 76 3.84 -50.11 16.59
CA GLN A 76 2.82 -49.56 15.71
C GLN A 76 1.92 -48.53 16.43
N GLU A 77 1.58 -48.76 17.70
CA GLU A 77 0.70 -47.88 18.47
C GLU A 77 1.36 -46.52 18.72
N THR A 78 2.63 -46.53 19.10
CA THR A 78 3.48 -45.37 19.31
C THR A 78 3.65 -44.59 18.00
N TYR A 79 3.92 -45.29 16.89
CA TYR A 79 3.98 -44.65 15.57
C TYR A 79 2.66 -43.95 15.21
N GLU A 80 1.53 -44.61 15.41
CA GLU A 80 0.20 -44.08 15.07
C GLU A 80 -0.18 -42.86 15.91
N ALA A 81 0.21 -42.81 17.18
CA ALA A 81 0.03 -41.63 18.03
C ALA A 81 0.87 -40.44 17.52
N GLU A 82 2.16 -40.66 17.27
CA GLU A 82 3.11 -39.63 16.86
C GLU A 82 2.82 -39.10 15.45
N ILE A 83 2.51 -39.99 14.50
CA ILE A 83 2.21 -39.60 13.12
C ILE A 83 0.90 -38.80 13.02
N ARG A 84 -0.09 -39.08 13.88
CA ARG A 84 -1.30 -38.27 13.98
C ARG A 84 -0.98 -36.85 14.40
N SER A 85 -0.16 -36.66 15.44
CA SER A 85 0.26 -35.32 15.88
C SER A 85 0.97 -34.55 14.76
N VAL A 86 1.89 -35.20 14.03
CA VAL A 86 2.59 -34.56 12.90
C VAL A 86 1.61 -34.17 11.79
N ARG A 87 0.67 -35.05 11.43
CA ARG A 87 -0.36 -34.77 10.41
C ARG A 87 -1.27 -33.63 10.80
N THR A 88 -1.72 -33.57 12.06
CA THR A 88 -2.55 -32.46 12.57
C THR A 88 -1.82 -31.12 12.41
N LYS A 89 -0.55 -31.04 12.83
CA LYS A 89 0.22 -29.79 12.71
C LYS A 89 0.45 -29.37 11.27
N LEU A 90 0.70 -30.32 10.37
CA LEU A 90 0.82 -30.02 8.93
C LEU A 90 -0.50 -29.52 8.35
N ALA A 91 -1.64 -30.09 8.76
CA ALA A 91 -2.96 -29.63 8.33
C ALA A 91 -3.26 -28.21 8.86
N GLU A 92 -2.97 -27.94 10.13
CA GLU A 92 -3.11 -26.59 10.72
C GLU A 92 -2.25 -25.55 9.97
N LEU A 93 -1.01 -25.90 9.61
CA LEU A 93 -0.15 -25.00 8.84
C LEU A 93 -0.69 -24.75 7.42
N ALA A 94 -1.28 -25.77 6.77
CA ALA A 94 -1.85 -25.65 5.44
C ALA A 94 -3.18 -24.84 5.43
N GLU A 95 -4.03 -24.99 6.45
CA GLU A 95 -5.27 -24.20 6.57
C GLU A 95 -4.99 -22.70 6.81
N ASN A 96 -3.87 -22.39 7.46
CA ASN A 96 -3.41 -21.02 7.68
C ASN A 96 -2.55 -20.47 6.54
N ASP A 97 -2.42 -21.21 5.44
CA ASP A 97 -1.74 -20.77 4.24
C ASP A 97 -2.67 -19.84 3.45
N ILE A 98 -2.61 -18.55 3.80
CA ILE A 98 -3.23 -17.50 2.99
C ILE A 98 -2.41 -17.46 1.70
N GLY A 99 -2.92 -18.10 0.65
CA GLY A 99 -2.25 -18.20 -0.64
C GLY A 99 -1.59 -16.88 -1.03
N ASP A 100 -0.30 -16.96 -1.35
CA ASP A 100 0.55 -15.83 -1.73
C ASP A 100 -0.16 -15.02 -2.82
N VAL A 101 -0.59 -13.81 -2.47
CA VAL A 101 -0.76 -12.77 -3.47
C VAL A 101 0.63 -12.59 -4.06
N THR A 102 0.73 -12.93 -5.34
CA THR A 102 1.92 -12.85 -6.16
C THR A 102 2.76 -11.65 -5.77
N GLU A 103 4.03 -11.89 -5.44
CA GLU A 103 5.10 -10.91 -5.50
C GLU A 103 5.10 -10.36 -6.93
N ALA A 104 4.26 -9.37 -7.19
CA ALA A 104 4.63 -8.39 -8.18
C ALA A 104 5.92 -7.80 -7.63
N ASP A 105 7.01 -7.95 -8.38
CA ASP A 105 8.25 -7.18 -8.23
C ASP A 105 7.92 -5.70 -8.42
N LEU A 106 7.17 -5.15 -7.48
CA LEU A 106 6.82 -3.75 -7.44
C LEU A 106 8.06 -3.09 -6.87
N GLU A 107 8.82 -2.44 -7.75
CA GLU A 107 9.92 -1.60 -7.32
C GLU A 107 9.34 -0.40 -6.55
N VAL A 108 9.06 -0.60 -5.24
CA VAL A 108 8.35 0.36 -4.40
C VAL A 108 9.05 1.69 -4.39
N ASP A 109 10.38 1.70 -4.47
CA ASP A 109 11.19 2.89 -4.61
C ASP A 109 10.89 3.65 -5.91
N ALA A 110 10.73 2.96 -7.04
CA ALA A 110 10.39 3.59 -8.30
C ALA A 110 8.97 4.16 -8.29
N VAL A 111 8.00 3.40 -7.75
CA VAL A 111 6.61 3.84 -7.63
C VAL A 111 6.48 5.03 -6.69
N ALA A 112 7.14 4.98 -5.53
CA ALA A 112 7.10 6.05 -4.55
C ALA A 112 7.83 7.32 -5.04
N ARG A 113 8.95 7.18 -5.76
CA ARG A 113 9.61 8.30 -6.45
C ARG A 113 8.71 8.92 -7.52
N PHE A 114 8.00 8.11 -8.29
CA PHE A 114 7.04 8.62 -9.27
C PHE A 114 5.88 9.36 -8.60
N ALA A 115 5.31 8.80 -7.53
CA ALA A 115 4.24 9.44 -6.77
C ALA A 115 4.68 10.80 -6.19
N GLU A 116 5.86 10.87 -5.59
CA GLU A 116 6.47 12.13 -5.13
C GLU A 116 6.62 13.13 -6.28
N TYR A 117 7.15 12.69 -7.42
CA TYR A 117 7.36 13.56 -8.57
C TYR A 117 6.04 14.14 -9.10
N VAL A 118 4.96 13.33 -9.12
CA VAL A 118 3.61 13.79 -9.46
C VAL A 118 3.09 14.78 -8.43
N LEU A 119 3.23 14.49 -7.13
CA LEU A 119 2.76 15.35 -6.04
C LEU A 119 3.38 16.74 -6.11
N VAL A 120 4.70 16.84 -6.28
CA VAL A 120 5.41 18.13 -6.29
C VAL A 120 5.28 18.90 -7.61
N ASN A 121 4.68 18.29 -8.65
CA ASN A 121 4.45 18.90 -9.96
C ASN A 121 2.99 18.75 -10.43
N LEU A 122 2.05 18.60 -9.50
CA LEU A 122 0.67 18.20 -9.78
C LEU A 122 -0.02 19.08 -10.82
N SER A 123 0.11 20.40 -10.70
CA SER A 123 -0.42 21.38 -11.66
C SER A 123 0.08 21.12 -13.07
N ARG A 124 1.40 20.98 -13.24
CA ARG A 124 2.03 20.70 -14.54
C ARG A 124 1.53 19.38 -15.14
N PHE A 125 1.46 18.33 -14.32
CA PHE A 125 0.96 17.03 -14.75
C PHE A 125 -0.50 17.09 -15.19
N TRP A 126 -1.34 17.77 -14.41
CA TRP A 126 -2.75 17.93 -14.73
C TRP A 126 -2.94 18.78 -15.99
N SER A 127 -2.24 19.91 -16.14
CA SER A 127 -2.36 20.79 -17.32
C SER A 127 -1.97 20.09 -18.61
N GLY A 128 -0.95 19.23 -18.58
CA GLY A 128 -0.50 18.44 -19.74
C GLY A 128 -1.27 17.14 -19.98
N ALA A 129 -2.17 16.75 -19.08
CA ALA A 129 -2.91 15.50 -19.16
C ALA A 129 -4.06 15.55 -20.17
N ARG A 130 -4.37 14.39 -20.76
CA ARG A 130 -5.59 14.22 -21.57
C ARG A 130 -6.86 14.35 -20.71
N PRO A 131 -8.03 14.63 -21.29
CA PRO A 131 -9.26 14.83 -20.53
C PRO A 131 -9.62 13.67 -19.57
N ASP A 132 -9.46 12.43 -20.01
CA ASP A 132 -9.66 11.22 -19.19
C ASP A 132 -8.69 11.16 -17.99
N GLN A 133 -7.43 11.53 -18.23
CA GLN A 133 -6.39 11.55 -17.21
C GLN A 133 -6.58 12.70 -16.20
N LYS A 134 -7.04 13.87 -16.66
CA LYS A 134 -7.40 15.01 -15.78
C LYS A 134 -8.48 14.61 -14.78
N GLN A 135 -9.52 13.91 -15.23
CA GLN A 135 -10.59 13.42 -14.37
C GLN A 135 -10.08 12.39 -13.36
N ARG A 136 -9.25 11.43 -13.81
CA ARG A 136 -8.66 10.43 -12.92
C ARG A 136 -7.78 11.07 -11.84
N LEU A 137 -6.94 12.05 -12.21
CA LEU A 137 -6.13 12.81 -11.25
C LEU A 137 -7.03 13.54 -10.24
N GLN A 138 -8.09 14.20 -10.70
CA GLN A 138 -9.04 14.86 -9.80
C GLN A 138 -9.69 13.89 -8.81
N THR A 139 -10.16 12.73 -9.26
CA THR A 139 -10.75 11.71 -8.37
C THR A 139 -9.75 11.15 -7.37
N VAL A 140 -8.49 10.98 -7.76
CA VAL A 140 -7.44 10.46 -6.88
C VAL A 140 -7.06 11.48 -5.80
N PHE A 141 -6.91 12.75 -6.16
CA PHE A 141 -6.48 13.78 -5.21
C PHE A 141 -7.62 14.40 -4.40
N PHE A 142 -8.83 14.38 -4.94
CA PHE A 142 -10.02 14.98 -4.36
C PHE A 142 -11.20 13.99 -4.42
N PRO A 143 -11.15 12.91 -3.63
CA PRO A 143 -12.15 11.84 -3.69
C PRO A 143 -13.56 12.30 -3.32
N GLU A 144 -13.68 13.35 -2.48
CA GLU A 144 -14.95 13.96 -2.11
C GLU A 144 -15.41 15.06 -3.09
N GLY A 145 -14.65 15.30 -4.16
CA GLY A 145 -14.91 16.33 -5.14
C GLY A 145 -14.33 17.69 -4.79
N ILE A 146 -14.60 18.67 -5.65
CA ILE A 146 -14.08 20.04 -5.56
C ILE A 146 -15.23 20.98 -5.92
N ASP A 147 -15.47 21.97 -5.07
CA ASP A 147 -16.45 23.01 -5.30
C ASP A 147 -15.81 24.20 -6.03
N PHE A 148 -16.58 24.83 -6.92
CA PHE A 148 -16.16 26.04 -7.60
C PHE A 148 -17.22 27.14 -7.44
N SER A 149 -16.86 28.20 -6.71
CA SER A 149 -17.71 29.37 -6.49
C SER A 149 -16.87 30.64 -6.44
N GLU A 150 -17.43 31.77 -6.88
CA GLU A 150 -16.72 33.07 -6.84
C GLU A 150 -15.33 33.06 -7.53
N GLU A 151 -15.19 32.31 -8.62
CA GLU A 151 -13.91 32.05 -9.32
C GLU A 151 -12.82 31.35 -8.47
N LYS A 152 -13.19 30.72 -7.36
CA LYS A 152 -12.28 29.98 -6.48
C LYS A 152 -12.67 28.52 -6.38
N PHE A 153 -11.66 27.65 -6.40
CA PHE A 153 -11.82 26.24 -6.07
C PHE A 153 -11.70 26.05 -4.55
N ARG A 154 -12.55 25.18 -4.00
CA ARG A 154 -12.54 24.79 -2.58
C ARG A 154 -12.66 23.27 -2.49
N THR A 155 -11.96 22.66 -1.55
CA THR A 155 -12.11 21.24 -1.22
C THR A 155 -12.61 21.13 0.22
N PRO A 156 -13.61 20.28 0.51
CA PRO A 156 -14.12 20.08 1.87
C PRO A 156 -13.12 19.38 2.78
N VAL A 157 -12.16 18.64 2.20
CA VAL A 157 -11.10 17.93 2.91
C VAL A 157 -9.76 18.27 2.27
N ASN A 158 -8.84 18.83 3.05
CA ASN A 158 -7.42 18.75 2.73
C ASN A 158 -7.03 17.29 2.98
N GLY A 159 -6.81 16.51 1.91
CA GLY A 159 -6.22 15.18 2.06
C GLY A 159 -4.96 15.25 2.93
N LEU A 160 -4.61 14.19 3.67
CA LEU A 160 -3.55 14.21 4.71
C LEU A 160 -2.21 14.85 4.29
N ILE A 161 -1.90 14.89 2.99
CA ILE A 161 -0.67 15.46 2.39
C ILE A 161 -0.75 17.00 2.23
N PHE A 162 -1.94 17.58 2.35
CA PHE A 162 -2.28 18.98 2.10
C PHE A 162 -2.59 19.79 3.37
N ASN A 163 -2.42 19.18 4.54
CA ASN A 163 -2.83 19.79 5.81
C ASN A 163 -1.98 20.99 6.26
N ASP A 164 -0.89 21.28 5.56
CA ASP A 164 -0.02 22.43 5.84
C ASP A 164 -0.40 23.71 5.06
N LEU A 165 -1.54 23.72 4.37
CA LEU A 165 -2.06 24.96 3.80
C LEU A 165 -2.69 25.81 4.91
N PRO A 166 -2.31 27.10 5.04
CA PRO A 166 -2.95 27.98 6.00
C PRO A 166 -4.46 27.98 5.76
N ASN A 167 -5.19 27.56 6.80
CA ASN A 167 -6.64 27.64 6.84
C ASN A 167 -7.03 29.12 6.89
N GLU A 168 -7.17 29.77 5.74
CA GLU A 168 -7.86 31.05 5.65
C GLU A 168 -9.33 30.80 5.95
N ALA A 169 -9.67 30.87 7.23
CA ALA A 169 -11.04 30.91 7.70
C ALA A 169 -11.77 32.08 7.00
N PRO A 170 -13.02 31.89 6.54
CA PRO A 170 -13.77 32.98 5.94
C PRO A 170 -14.00 34.07 7.00
N GLU A 171 -13.49 35.27 6.73
CA GLU A 171 -13.83 36.48 7.49
C GLU A 171 -15.36 36.63 7.51
N LYS A 172 -15.92 36.72 8.72
CA LYS A 172 -17.32 37.08 8.91
C LYS A 172 -17.53 38.53 8.46
N PRO A 173 -18.55 38.83 7.64
CA PRO A 173 -18.91 40.21 7.35
C PRO A 173 -19.48 40.90 8.59
N ILE A 174 -19.03 42.13 8.84
CA ILE A 174 -19.64 43.11 9.76
C ILE A 174 -20.82 43.77 9.03
#